data_AF-U7UAA6-F1
#
_entry.id   AF-U7UAA6-F1
#
_cell.length_a   1.000
_cell.length_b   1.000
_cell.length_c   1.000
_cell.angle_alpha   90.00
_cell.angle_beta   90.00
_cell.angle_gamma   90.00
#
_symmetry.space_group_name_H-M   'P 1'
#
loop_
_entity.id
_entity.type
_entity.pdbx_description
1 polymer ?
#
loop_
_entity_poly.entity_id
_entity_poly.type
_entity_poly.pdbx_seq_one_letter_code
_entity_poly.pdbx_strand_id
1 'polypeptide(L)' 'MAVTKIHPIKTTLKKAIDYICNGDKTDDEIYVTTHLCSRENAHKEFELTKKQFNSRTKTLAHHLIQSFVPEEVSFEEAH' A
#
# COMPACT_ATOMS: atom_id res chain seq x y z
N MET A 1 -11.84 -13.59 12.71
CA MET A 1 -10.46 -13.87 12.27
C MET A 1 -10.27 -13.20 10.93
N ALA A 2 -9.31 -12.29 10.83
CA ALA A 2 -9.11 -11.55 9.58
C ALA A 2 -8.67 -12.47 8.44
N VAL A 3 -9.20 -12.23 7.24
CA VAL A 3 -8.71 -12.84 6.01
C VAL A 3 -7.60 -11.94 5.46
N THR A 4 -6.42 -12.53 5.25
CA THR A 4 -5.25 -11.80 4.74
C THR A 4 -4.84 -12.29 3.36
N LYS A 5 -4.40 -11.36 2.51
CA LYS A 5 -3.81 -11.63 1.18
C LYS A 5 -2.60 -10.75 0.96
N ILE A 6 -1.59 -11.30 0.28
CA ILE A 6 -0.38 -10.57 -0.13
C ILE A 6 -0.29 -10.61 -1.65
N HIS A 7 -0.24 -9.44 -2.29
CA HIS A 7 -0.08 -9.32 -3.72
C HIS A 7 1.26 -8.65 -4.08
N PRO A 8 2.15 -9.31 -4.84
CA PRO A 8 3.41 -8.71 -5.25
C PRO A 8 3.21 -7.73 -6.42
N ILE A 9 3.74 -6.52 -6.29
CA ILE A 9 3.74 -5.50 -7.34
C ILE A 9 5.10 -5.53 -8.05
N LYS A 10 5.12 -5.76 -9.37
CA LYS A 10 6.37 -5.99 -10.13
C LYS A 10 6.73 -4.90 -11.15
N THR A 11 5.75 -4.15 -11.67
CA THR A 11 5.98 -3.21 -12.79
C THR A 11 5.23 -1.89 -12.66
N THR A 12 4.04 -1.85 -12.03
CA THR A 12 3.16 -0.68 -12.00
C THR A 12 2.95 -0.12 -10.59
N LEU A 13 4.03 0.19 -9.87
CA LEU A 13 3.96 0.65 -8.47
C LEU A 13 3.13 1.93 -8.30
N LYS A 14 3.35 2.95 -9.13
CA LYS A 14 2.57 4.20 -9.04
C LYS A 14 1.07 3.95 -9.21
N LYS A 15 0.67 3.18 -10.24
CA LYS A 15 -0.75 2.85 -10.48
C LYS A 15 -1.36 2.07 -9.32
N ALA A 16 -0.58 1.21 -8.67
CA ALA A 16 -1.06 0.47 -7.50
C ALA A 16 -1.30 1.42 -6.31
N ILE A 17 -0.37 2.34 -6.04
CA ILE A 17 -0.55 3.37 -4.99
C ILE A 17 -1.76 4.25 -5.30
N ASP A 18 -1.88 4.74 -6.54
CA ASP A 18 -3.03 5.58 -6.98
C ASP A 18 -4.38 4.84 -6.80
N TYR A 19 -4.41 3.53 -7.03
CA TYR A 19 -5.60 2.70 -6.84
C TYR A 19 -5.95 2.48 -5.36
N ILE A 20 -4.94 2.14 -4.55
CA ILE A 20 -5.11 1.83 -3.12
C ILE A 20 -5.65 3.05 -2.38
N CYS A 21 -5.17 4.23 -2.74
CA CYS A 21 -5.52 5.48 -2.08
C CYS A 21 -6.56 6.29 -2.89
N ASN A 22 -7.45 5.62 -3.61
CA ASN A 22 -8.51 6.30 -4.34
C ASN A 22 -9.62 6.77 -3.38
N GLY A 23 -9.80 8.09 -3.26
CA GLY A 23 -10.80 8.73 -2.39
C GLY A 23 -12.22 8.16 -2.53
N ASP A 24 -12.69 7.83 -3.74
CA ASP A 24 -14.01 7.24 -3.99
C ASP A 24 -14.21 5.88 -3.27
N LYS A 25 -13.09 5.21 -2.91
CA LYS A 25 -13.07 3.88 -2.28
C LYS A 25 -12.60 3.91 -0.84
N THR A 26 -12.05 5.04 -0.40
CA THR A 26 -11.40 5.18 0.91
C THR A 26 -12.04 6.28 1.74
N ASP A 27 -13.31 6.61 1.44
CA ASP A 27 -14.07 7.66 2.12
C ASP A 27 -13.28 8.98 2.18
N ASP A 28 -12.94 9.52 1.01
CA ASP A 28 -12.09 10.72 0.87
C ASP A 28 -10.72 10.61 1.58
N GLU A 29 -10.20 9.38 1.69
CA GLU A 29 -8.86 9.08 2.21
C GLU A 29 -8.70 9.26 3.73
N ILE A 30 -9.79 9.28 4.51
CA ILE A 30 -9.78 9.56 5.95
C ILE A 30 -8.86 8.64 6.78
N TYR A 31 -8.64 7.40 6.33
CA TYR A 31 -7.73 6.42 6.96
C TYR A 31 -6.54 6.06 6.06
N VAL A 32 -6.09 6.99 5.22
CA VAL A 32 -4.86 6.81 4.42
C VAL A 32 -3.70 7.53 5.11
N THR A 33 -2.73 6.77 5.61
CA THR A 33 -1.51 7.29 6.20
C THR A 33 -0.27 6.79 5.45
N THR A 34 0.82 7.57 5.51
CA THR A 34 2.12 7.17 4.98
C THR A 34 3.17 7.19 6.08
N HIS A 35 4.21 6.37 5.91
CA HIS A 35 5.30 6.28 6.88
C HIS A 35 6.65 6.32 6.15
N LEU A 36 7.51 7.29 6.51
CA LEU A 36 8.85 7.50 5.93
C LEU A 36 8.87 7.74 4.41
N CYS A 37 7.71 7.91 3.78
CA CYS A 37 7.56 8.21 2.37
C CYS A 37 6.43 9.23 2.18
N SER A 38 6.56 10.04 1.14
CA SER A 38 5.45 10.89 0.69
C SER A 38 4.62 10.14 -0.34
N ARG A 39 3.28 10.18 -0.25
CA ARG A 39 2.39 9.48 -1.20
C ARG A 39 2.74 9.79 -2.66
N GLU A 40 2.97 11.06 -2.96
CA GLU A 40 3.27 11.52 -4.32
C GLU A 40 4.57 10.92 -4.88
N ASN A 41 5.61 10.78 -4.04
CA ASN A 41 6.94 10.35 -4.47
C ASN A 41 7.31 8.92 -4.07
N ALA A 42 6.47 8.20 -3.31
CA ALA A 42 6.77 6.86 -2.81
C ALA A 42 7.25 5.90 -3.92
N HIS A 43 6.62 5.92 -5.09
CA HIS A 43 7.05 5.09 -6.23
C HIS A 43 8.48 5.39 -6.70
N LYS A 44 8.90 6.66 -6.65
CA LYS A 44 10.26 7.10 -6.99
C LYS A 44 11.23 6.77 -5.87
N GLU A 45 10.85 7.04 -4.62
CA GLU A 45 11.65 6.74 -3.43
C GLU A 45 11.98 5.25 -3.38
N PHE A 46 11.02 4.36 -3.65
CA PHE A 46 11.24 2.91 -3.73
C PHE A 46 12.22 2.54 -4.86
N GLU A 47 12.11 3.17 -6.03
CA GLU A 47 13.03 2.96 -7.13
C GLU A 47 14.45 3.44 -6.80
N LEU A 48 14.58 4.59 -6.13
CA LEU A 48 15.85 5.14 -5.66
C LEU A 48 16.50 4.21 -4.63
N THR A 49 15.75 3.73 -3.63
CA THR A 49 16.25 2.75 -2.66
C THR A 49 16.73 1.49 -3.37
N LYS A 50 15.96 0.95 -4.32
CA LYS A 50 16.37 -0.22 -5.10
C LYS A 50 17.71 -0.01 -5.82
N LYS A 51 17.90 1.16 -6.45
CA LYS A 51 19.14 1.54 -7.13
C LYS A 51 20.30 1.71 -6.15
N GLN A 52 20.09 2.43 -5.05
CA GLN A 52 21.09 2.70 -4.02
C GLN A 52 21.69 1.42 -3.45
N PHE A 53 20.87 0.39 -3.24
CA PHE A 53 21.31 -0.90 -2.71
C PHE A 53 21.61 -1.94 -3.80
N ASN A 54 21.66 -1.57 -5.08
CA ASN A 54 21.88 -2.48 -6.21
C ASN A 54 20.97 -3.73 -6.18
N SER A 55 19.73 -3.56 -5.72
CA SER A 55 18.84 -4.69 -5.48
C SER A 55 18.34 -5.32 -6.79
N ARG A 56 18.54 -6.63 -6.91
CA ARG A 56 18.12 -7.43 -8.09
C ARG A 56 16.70 -7.97 -7.99
N THR A 57 15.94 -7.57 -6.97
CA THR A 57 14.56 -8.05 -6.79
C THR A 57 13.69 -7.68 -7.99
N LYS A 58 12.82 -8.62 -8.39
CA LYS A 58 11.77 -8.38 -9.40
C LYS A 58 10.48 -7.81 -8.78
N THR A 59 10.36 -7.85 -7.46
CA THR A 59 9.21 -7.31 -6.72
C THR A 59 9.56 -5.91 -6.23
N LEU A 60 8.77 -4.93 -6.64
CA LEU A 60 8.94 -3.52 -6.26
C LEU A 60 8.32 -3.22 -4.89
N ALA A 61 7.16 -3.81 -4.60
CA ALA A 61 6.46 -3.68 -3.32
C ALA A 61 5.53 -4.88 -3.09
N HIS A 62 5.01 -5.02 -1.88
CA HIS A 62 3.94 -5.95 -1.54
C HIS A 62 2.70 -5.15 -1.10
N HIS A 63 1.55 -5.46 -1.69
CA HIS A 63 0.26 -4.95 -1.23
C HIS A 63 -0.36 -6.00 -0.29
N LEU A 64 -0.40 -5.68 1.00
CA LEU A 64 -1.08 -6.47 2.02
C LEU A 64 -2.55 -6.02 2.08
N ILE A 65 -3.46 -6.98 2.07
CA ILE A 65 -4.89 -6.76 2.22
C ILE A 65 -5.35 -7.55 3.43
N GLN A 66 -6.02 -6.89 4.36
CA GLN A 66 -6.64 -7.49 5.54
C GLN A 66 -8.13 -7.13 5.53
N SER A 67 -8.99 -8.12 5.73
CA SER A 67 -10.44 -7.96 5.76
C SER A 67 -11.01 -8.65 6.99
N PHE A 68 -11.99 -8.00 7.60
CA PHE A 68 -12.72 -8.51 8.76
C PHE A 68 -14.17 -8.80 8.39
N VAL A 69 -14.85 -9.59 9.21
CA VAL A 69 -16.30 -9.74 9.11
C VAL A 69 -16.94 -8.40 9.51
N PRO A 70 -18.09 -7.99 8.92
CA PRO A 70 -18.78 -6.78 9.37
C PRO A 70 -18.98 -6.77 10.89
N GLU A 71 -18.77 -5.61 11.51
CA GLU A 71 -18.90 -5.38 12.96
C GLU A 71 -17.89 -6.12 13.87
N GLU A 72 -16.91 -6.82 13.31
CA GLU A 72 -15.88 -7.52 14.11
C GLU A 72 -14.89 -6.56 14.77
N VAL A 73 -14.51 -5.47 14.08
CA VAL A 73 -13.59 -4.42 14.55
C VAL A 73 -14.05 -3.05 14.02
N SER A 74 -13.71 -1.97 14.72
CA SER A 74 -13.97 -0.61 14.23
C SER A 74 -12.96 -0.20 13.16
N PHE A 75 -13.27 0.85 12.38
CA PHE A 75 -12.34 1.38 11.37
C PHE A 75 -11.04 1.90 12.00
N GLU A 76 -11.14 2.53 13.18
CA GLU A 76 -10.00 3.06 13.94
C GLU A 76 -9.11 1.96 14.51
N GLU A 77 -9.69 0.83 14.94
CA GLU A 77 -8.90 -0.30 15.46
C GLU A 77 -8.23 -1.09 14.32
N ALA A 78 -8.86 -1.12 13.14
CA ALA A 78 -8.29 -1.77 11.96
C ALA A 78 -7.18 -0.95 11.27
N HIS A 79 -7.15 0.37 11.48
CA HIS A 79 -6.19 1.30 10.90
C HIS A 79 -4.89 1.37 11.72
#